data_AF-A0A960YUN4-F1
#
_entry.id   AF-A0A960YUN4-F1
#
_cell.length_a   1.000
_cell.length_b   1.000
_cell.length_c   1.000
_cell.angle_alpha   90.00
_cell.angle_beta   90.00
_cell.angle_gamma   90.00
#
_symmetry.space_group_name_H-M   'P 1'
#
loop_
_entity.id
_entity.type
_entity.pdbx_description
1 polymer ?
#
loop_
_entity_poly.entity_id
_entity_poly.type
_entity_poly.pdbx_seq_one_letter_code
_entity_poly.pdbx_strand_id
1 'polypeptide(L)'
;MLQKNWIPFLGGGFVFLAFLYFLKAAFDQGWIPPEGRVALGMVLGASLLFGGYYSHITQQLTRFKFPVDQILAGAGVSILYAVLVYSSLSKELLWPGEVMLIAMLGLAALVSGLALIYDMRWLLIIATMGGLISPLVLRVQGVMIFYLFWYVLILNISSLAISSIKKWPETRAVSFLITGLIYISYYLYFDPQAWGEPFAYLSAFFAVYLVGLIGATNWSDSRSEGLNLYLAVINAIHFVFWSILILSRAELPYALPLIIVGISFTAAGFFIRRQAAELPVSVVIYLLLGVMIIAISSHNLGRFFTTPGMHHVINTSIWTALIMLVFLFGHSIRNRLVVYLSFGAWSLEPGRILLVPGRLECALGKLVRTGVYSLHQSRSPGMARTGL
;
A
#
# COMPACT_ATOMS: atom_id res chain seq x y z
N MET A 1 36.90 -3.41 -11.43
CA MET A 1 36.63 -3.07 -12.85
C MET A 1 36.14 -1.65 -13.04
N LEU A 2 35.26 -1.11 -12.17
CA LEU A 2 34.82 0.29 -12.27
C LEU A 2 36.01 1.26 -12.27
N GLN A 3 36.86 1.34 -11.24
CA GLN A 3 37.93 2.37 -11.15
C GLN A 3 38.90 2.52 -12.34
N LYS A 4 39.01 1.52 -13.24
CA LYS A 4 39.98 1.56 -14.36
C LYS A 4 39.41 2.07 -15.69
N ASN A 5 38.06 2.12 -15.84
CA ASN A 5 37.39 2.44 -17.11
C ASN A 5 36.36 3.59 -17.00
N TRP A 6 36.54 4.55 -16.09
CA TRP A 6 35.55 5.63 -15.88
C TRP A 6 35.46 6.60 -17.05
N ILE A 7 36.56 6.89 -17.75
CA ILE A 7 36.57 7.84 -18.87
C ILE A 7 35.74 7.33 -20.06
N PRO A 8 35.93 6.08 -20.56
CA PRO A 8 35.07 5.53 -21.61
C PRO A 8 33.60 5.38 -21.19
N PHE A 9 33.34 5.06 -19.92
CA PHE A 9 31.97 4.94 -19.41
C PHE A 9 31.26 6.30 -19.39
N LEU A 10 31.95 7.35 -18.94
CA LEU A 10 31.44 8.72 -18.94
C LEU A 10 31.23 9.23 -20.38
N GLY A 11 32.20 9.00 -21.26
CA GLY A 11 32.11 9.37 -22.68
C GLY A 11 30.96 8.66 -23.39
N GLY A 12 30.80 7.35 -23.17
CA GLY A 12 29.65 6.59 -23.67
C GLY A 12 28.32 7.13 -23.14
N GLY A 13 28.27 7.52 -21.86
CA GLY A 13 27.10 8.17 -21.25
C GLY A 13 26.73 9.50 -21.93
N PHE A 14 27.71 10.34 -22.24
CA PHE A 14 27.47 11.60 -22.96
C PHE A 14 26.97 11.38 -24.38
N VAL A 15 27.57 10.43 -25.12
CA VAL A 15 27.11 10.09 -26.48
C VAL A 15 25.67 9.55 -26.44
N PHE A 16 25.36 8.70 -25.46
CA PHE A 16 24.01 8.17 -25.28
C PHE A 16 23.00 9.28 -24.94
N LEU A 17 23.34 10.20 -24.04
CA LEU A 17 22.50 11.36 -23.72
C LEU A 17 22.31 12.30 -24.92
N ALA A 18 23.37 12.54 -25.70
CA ALA A 18 23.29 13.33 -26.92
C ALA A 18 22.37 12.68 -27.95
N PHE A 19 22.46 11.35 -28.10
CA PHE A 19 21.55 10.58 -28.95
C PHE A 19 20.10 10.66 -28.46
N LEU A 20 19.84 10.52 -27.16
CA LEU A 20 18.49 10.68 -26.60
C LEU A 20 17.95 12.09 -26.82
N TYR A 21 18.78 13.12 -26.66
CA TYR A 21 18.39 14.51 -26.91
C TYR A 21 18.13 14.77 -28.39
N PHE A 22 18.95 14.21 -29.28
CA PHE A 22 18.74 14.25 -30.73
C PHE A 22 17.42 13.58 -31.11
N LEU A 23 17.13 12.40 -30.55
CA LEU A 23 15.88 11.69 -30.81
C LEU A 23 14.67 12.51 -30.33
N LYS A 24 14.78 13.10 -29.13
CA LYS A 24 13.77 14.05 -28.63
C LYS A 24 13.59 15.23 -29.58
N ALA A 25 14.68 15.86 -30.02
CA ALA A 25 14.62 16.98 -30.95
C ALA A 25 14.01 16.60 -32.31
N ALA A 26 14.31 15.39 -32.82
CA ALA A 26 13.70 14.86 -34.03
C ALA A 26 12.19 14.61 -33.87
N PHE A 27 11.76 14.22 -32.66
CA PHE A 27 10.33 14.10 -32.34
C PHE A 27 9.64 15.45 -32.21
N ASP A 28 10.28 16.41 -31.55
CA ASP A 28 9.75 17.76 -31.32
C ASP A 28 9.65 18.56 -32.64
N GLN A 29 10.58 18.36 -33.57
CA GLN A 29 10.56 18.99 -34.90
C GLN A 29 9.74 18.23 -35.96
N GLY A 30 9.13 17.09 -35.59
CA GLY A 30 8.29 16.31 -36.51
C GLY A 30 9.05 15.58 -37.62
N TRP A 31 10.38 15.40 -37.51
CA TRP A 31 11.18 14.73 -38.55
C TRP A 31 10.83 13.25 -38.70
N ILE A 32 10.39 12.62 -37.60
CA ILE A 32 9.93 11.23 -37.60
C ILE A 32 8.42 11.25 -37.36
N PRO A 33 7.61 10.72 -38.30
CA PRO A 33 6.17 10.65 -38.13
C PRO A 33 5.80 9.70 -36.97
N PRO A 34 4.64 9.88 -36.32
CA PRO A 34 4.22 9.07 -35.17
C PRO A 34 4.27 7.56 -35.39
N GLU A 35 3.87 7.09 -36.58
CA GLU A 35 3.91 5.68 -36.96
C GLU A 35 5.34 5.16 -36.97
N GLY A 36 6.28 5.97 -37.45
CA GLY A 36 7.71 5.67 -37.43
C GLY A 36 8.27 5.56 -36.03
N ARG A 37 7.81 6.40 -35.09
CA ARG A 37 8.23 6.34 -33.67
C ARG A 37 7.76 5.04 -33.01
N VAL A 38 6.51 4.65 -33.28
CA VAL A 38 5.93 3.39 -32.79
C VAL A 38 6.65 2.19 -33.41
N ALA A 39 6.87 2.19 -34.72
CA ALA A 39 7.56 1.11 -35.42
C ALA A 39 9.00 0.93 -34.91
N LEU A 40 9.77 2.01 -34.79
CA LEU A 40 11.14 1.97 -34.25
C LEU A 40 11.16 1.46 -32.81
N GLY A 41 10.24 1.95 -31.97
CA GLY A 41 10.12 1.49 -30.59
C GLY A 41 9.73 0.02 -30.48
N MET A 42 8.81 -0.45 -31.32
CA MET A 42 8.42 -1.87 -31.39
C MET A 42 9.59 -2.75 -31.83
N VAL A 43 10.30 -2.37 -32.90
CA VAL A 43 11.47 -3.11 -33.39
C VAL A 43 12.54 -3.16 -32.31
N LEU A 44 12.90 -2.02 -31.71
CA LEU A 44 13.91 -1.95 -30.65
C LEU A 44 13.52 -2.82 -29.44
N GLY A 45 12.28 -2.68 -28.96
CA GLY A 45 11.78 -3.45 -27.81
C GLY A 45 11.74 -4.95 -28.08
N ALA A 46 11.27 -5.36 -29.26
CA ALA A 46 11.22 -6.76 -29.69
C ALA A 46 12.63 -7.35 -29.90
N SER A 47 13.56 -6.60 -30.51
CA SER A 47 14.95 -7.02 -30.67
C SER A 47 15.67 -7.20 -29.34
N LEU A 48 15.42 -6.34 -28.36
CA LEU A 48 16.00 -6.46 -27.01
C LEU A 48 15.40 -7.63 -26.23
N LEU A 49 14.07 -7.81 -26.29
CA LEU A 49 13.41 -8.97 -25.69
C LEU A 49 13.93 -10.28 -26.32
N PHE A 50 13.94 -10.37 -27.65
CA PHE A 50 14.40 -11.56 -28.36
C PHE A 50 15.89 -11.81 -28.15
N GLY A 51 16.72 -10.76 -28.20
CA GLY A 51 18.16 -10.85 -27.98
C GLY A 51 18.51 -11.28 -26.56
N GLY A 52 17.83 -10.73 -25.55
CA GLY A 52 18.00 -11.13 -24.15
C GLY A 52 17.50 -12.55 -23.90
N TYR A 53 16.36 -12.93 -24.48
CA TYR A 53 15.81 -14.28 -24.41
C TYR A 53 16.73 -15.33 -25.07
N TYR A 54 17.18 -15.08 -26.30
CA TYR A 54 18.07 -15.96 -27.04
C TYR A 54 19.40 -16.12 -26.31
N SER A 55 19.98 -15.00 -25.85
CA SER A 55 21.23 -15.02 -25.08
C SER A 55 21.08 -15.82 -23.78
N HIS A 56 19.95 -15.70 -23.07
CA HIS A 56 19.71 -16.47 -21.86
C HIS A 56 19.67 -17.97 -22.13
N ILE A 57 19.01 -18.41 -23.20
CA ILE A 57 18.97 -19.82 -23.59
C ILE A 57 20.38 -20.31 -23.91
N THR A 58 21.16 -19.55 -24.68
CA THR A 58 22.55 -19.91 -25.01
C THR A 58 23.47 -19.91 -23.78
N GLN A 59 23.24 -19.00 -22.81
CA GLN A 59 24.04 -18.91 -21.58
C GLN A 59 23.70 -20.00 -20.56
N GLN A 60 22.47 -20.49 -20.53
CA GLN A 60 22.12 -21.67 -19.73
C GLN A 60 22.98 -22.89 -20.10
N LEU A 61 23.46 -23.00 -21.34
CA LEU A 61 24.41 -24.03 -21.76
C LEU A 61 25.86 -23.79 -21.29
N THR A 62 26.26 -22.56 -20.94
CA THR A 62 27.68 -22.17 -20.72
C THR A 62 28.05 -21.81 -19.28
N ARG A 63 27.21 -22.13 -18.27
CA ARG A 63 27.46 -21.99 -16.81
C ARG A 63 27.75 -20.58 -16.26
N PHE A 64 27.90 -19.54 -17.09
CA PHE A 64 28.01 -18.16 -16.62
C PHE A 64 26.61 -17.55 -16.41
N LYS A 65 26.24 -17.34 -15.14
CA LYS A 65 24.92 -16.84 -14.72
C LYS A 65 24.97 -15.34 -14.39
N PHE A 66 25.17 -14.47 -15.37
CA PHE A 66 25.01 -13.03 -15.13
C PHE A 66 23.56 -12.62 -15.46
N PRO A 67 22.86 -11.86 -14.60
CA PRO A 67 21.46 -11.46 -14.83
C PRO A 67 21.27 -10.39 -15.92
N VAL A 68 22.34 -10.05 -16.65
CA VAL A 68 22.36 -8.95 -17.63
C VAL A 68 21.42 -9.22 -18.81
N ASP A 69 21.32 -10.48 -19.22
CA ASP A 69 20.43 -10.98 -20.25
C ASP A 69 18.93 -10.81 -19.89
N GLN A 70 18.57 -11.15 -18.65
CA GLN A 70 17.21 -10.97 -18.12
C GLN A 70 16.87 -9.49 -17.96
N ILE A 71 17.85 -8.68 -17.52
CA ILE A 71 17.70 -7.22 -17.41
C ILE A 71 17.48 -6.61 -18.80
N LEU A 72 18.24 -7.05 -19.80
CA LEU A 72 18.11 -6.59 -21.18
C LEU A 72 16.75 -6.94 -21.77
N ALA A 73 16.30 -8.19 -21.57
CA ALA A 73 14.97 -8.62 -22.00
C ALA A 73 13.86 -7.83 -21.31
N GLY A 74 13.98 -7.57 -20.00
CA GLY A 74 13.03 -6.76 -19.24
C GLY A 74 13.00 -5.30 -19.66
N ALA A 75 14.15 -4.73 -20.01
CA ALA A 75 14.24 -3.40 -20.60
C ALA A 75 13.52 -3.34 -21.96
N GLY A 76 13.72 -4.36 -22.81
CA GLY A 76 12.99 -4.48 -24.08
C GLY A 76 11.47 -4.48 -23.89
N VAL A 77 10.96 -5.26 -22.94
CA VAL A 77 9.53 -5.29 -22.60
C VAL A 77 9.04 -3.93 -22.09
N SER A 78 9.84 -3.26 -21.25
CA SER A 78 9.48 -1.93 -20.73
C SER A 78 9.32 -0.90 -21.84
N ILE A 79 10.16 -0.98 -22.88
CA ILE A 79 10.05 -0.16 -24.08
C ILE A 79 8.77 -0.49 -24.85
N LEU A 80 8.44 -1.78 -25.02
CA LEU A 80 7.20 -2.20 -25.66
C LEU A 80 5.96 -1.66 -24.93
N TYR A 81 5.93 -1.70 -23.59
CA TYR A 81 4.85 -1.08 -22.81
C TYR A 81 4.77 0.43 -23.05
N ALA A 82 5.90 1.14 -23.02
CA ALA A 82 5.93 2.58 -23.25
C ALA A 82 5.39 2.95 -24.65
N VAL A 83 5.73 2.16 -25.67
CA VAL A 83 5.27 2.36 -27.05
C VAL A 83 3.78 2.10 -27.20
N LEU A 84 3.24 1.04 -26.57
CA LEU A 84 1.80 0.74 -26.59
C LEU A 84 0.97 1.82 -25.89
N VAL A 85 1.47 2.37 -24.79
CA VAL A 85 0.79 3.48 -24.11
C VAL A 85 0.90 4.77 -24.94
N TYR A 86 2.06 5.03 -25.55
CA TYR A 86 2.26 6.18 -26.43
C TYR A 86 1.32 6.15 -27.63
N SER A 87 1.11 4.98 -28.27
CA SER A 87 0.23 4.89 -29.44
C SER A 87 -1.23 5.24 -29.12
N SER A 88 -1.71 4.94 -27.91
CA SER A 88 -3.08 5.27 -27.49
C SER A 88 -3.24 6.71 -26.99
N LEU A 89 -2.22 7.27 -26.33
CA LEU A 89 -2.30 8.64 -25.77
C LEU A 89 -1.82 9.73 -26.74
N SER A 90 -1.10 9.36 -27.81
CA SER A 90 -0.71 10.32 -28.84
C SER A 90 -1.94 10.86 -29.58
N LYS A 91 -1.98 12.18 -29.77
CA LYS A 91 -3.09 12.86 -30.46
C LYS A 91 -3.19 12.50 -31.95
N GLU A 92 -2.14 11.92 -32.51
CA GLU A 92 -2.02 11.65 -33.95
C GLU A 92 -2.44 10.21 -34.31
N LEU A 93 -2.15 9.19 -33.47
CA LEU A 93 -2.59 7.81 -33.73
C LEU A 93 -3.95 7.48 -33.11
N LEU A 94 -4.24 8.00 -31.91
CA LEU A 94 -5.49 7.80 -31.17
C LEU A 94 -5.98 6.34 -31.18
N TRP A 95 -5.09 5.38 -30.88
CA TRP A 95 -5.52 3.99 -30.78
C TRP A 95 -6.60 3.82 -29.71
N PRO A 96 -7.68 3.06 -30.00
CA PRO A 96 -8.72 2.81 -29.01
C PRO A 96 -8.14 2.22 -27.72
N GLY A 97 -8.63 2.68 -26.56
CA GLY A 97 -8.14 2.23 -25.25
C GLY A 97 -8.28 0.71 -25.06
N GLU A 98 -9.26 0.10 -25.72
CA GLU A 98 -9.48 -1.35 -25.76
C GLU A 98 -8.34 -2.09 -26.44
N VAL A 99 -7.85 -1.58 -27.57
CA VAL A 99 -6.72 -2.16 -28.32
C VAL A 99 -5.45 -2.07 -27.49
N MET A 100 -5.22 -0.92 -26.85
CA MET A 100 -4.10 -0.75 -25.92
C MET A 100 -4.17 -1.77 -24.79
N LEU A 101 -5.33 -1.90 -24.13
CA LEU A 101 -5.52 -2.84 -23.03
C LEU A 101 -5.22 -4.28 -23.48
N ILE A 102 -5.81 -4.73 -24.59
CA ILE A 102 -5.61 -6.09 -25.12
C ILE A 102 -4.13 -6.33 -25.44
N ALA A 103 -3.46 -5.38 -26.09
CA ALA A 103 -2.05 -5.51 -26.43
C ALA A 103 -1.15 -5.58 -25.18
N MET A 104 -1.41 -4.73 -24.18
CA MET A 104 -0.66 -4.74 -22.92
C MET A 104 -0.90 -6.03 -22.11
N LEU A 105 -2.12 -6.56 -22.14
CA LEU A 105 -2.45 -7.84 -21.51
C LEU A 105 -1.79 -9.02 -22.23
N GLY A 106 -1.79 -9.02 -23.56
CA GLY A 106 -1.09 -10.02 -24.37
C GLY A 106 0.41 -10.01 -24.09
N LEU A 107 1.02 -8.82 -24.01
CA LEU A 107 2.43 -8.68 -23.65
C LEU A 107 2.71 -9.15 -22.21
N ALA A 108 1.84 -8.81 -21.25
CA ALA A 108 1.97 -9.26 -19.86
C ALA A 108 1.89 -10.79 -19.76
N ALA A 109 0.95 -11.41 -20.47
CA ALA A 109 0.79 -12.86 -20.52
C ALA A 109 2.01 -13.55 -21.14
N LEU A 110 2.52 -13.01 -22.26
CA LEU A 110 3.73 -13.51 -22.92
C LEU A 110 4.92 -13.49 -21.97
N VAL A 111 5.20 -12.35 -21.35
CA VAL A 111 6.37 -12.16 -20.48
C VAL A 111 6.24 -12.97 -19.19
N SER A 112 5.03 -13.07 -18.64
CA SER A 112 4.72 -13.94 -17.51
C SER A 112 4.98 -15.41 -17.86
N GLY A 113 4.54 -15.86 -19.03
CA GLY A 113 4.78 -17.22 -19.52
C GLY A 113 6.27 -17.51 -19.69
N LEU A 114 7.01 -16.60 -20.34
CA LEU A 114 8.47 -16.72 -20.50
C LEU A 114 9.17 -16.77 -19.13
N ALA A 115 8.80 -15.91 -18.19
CA ALA A 115 9.39 -15.88 -16.86
C ALA A 115 9.10 -17.18 -16.06
N LEU A 116 7.91 -17.76 -16.20
CA LEU A 116 7.54 -19.02 -15.54
C LEU A 116 8.30 -20.22 -16.11
N ILE A 117 8.38 -20.32 -17.44
CA ILE A 117 9.02 -21.45 -18.14
C ILE A 117 10.54 -21.42 -17.95
N TYR A 118 11.17 -20.25 -18.10
CA TYR A 118 12.63 -20.11 -18.11
C TYR A 118 13.23 -19.60 -16.80
N ASP A 119 12.42 -19.46 -15.74
CA ASP A 119 12.84 -19.00 -14.42
C ASP A 119 13.54 -17.62 -14.43
N MET A 120 13.08 -16.74 -15.33
CA MET A 120 13.65 -15.41 -15.52
C MET A 120 13.09 -14.39 -14.53
N ARG A 121 13.55 -14.46 -13.29
CA ARG A 121 13.08 -13.59 -12.20
C ARG A 121 13.28 -12.09 -12.48
N TRP A 122 14.45 -11.67 -12.99
CA TRP A 122 14.74 -10.25 -13.22
C TRP A 122 13.98 -9.66 -14.41
N LEU A 123 13.73 -10.48 -15.44
CA LEU A 123 12.85 -10.12 -16.56
C LEU A 123 11.48 -9.70 -16.04
N LEU A 124 10.87 -10.55 -15.20
CA LEU A 124 9.52 -10.29 -14.68
C LEU A 124 9.47 -9.04 -13.81
N ILE A 125 10.44 -8.85 -12.92
CA ILE A 125 10.51 -7.66 -12.05
C ILE A 125 10.58 -6.40 -12.92
N ILE A 126 11.53 -6.33 -13.85
CA ILE A 126 11.74 -5.14 -14.68
C ILE A 126 10.56 -4.90 -15.63
N ALA A 127 10.02 -5.95 -16.25
CA ALA A 127 8.84 -5.85 -17.09
C ALA A 127 7.61 -5.33 -16.31
N THR A 128 7.40 -5.82 -15.09
CA THR A 128 6.33 -5.37 -14.19
C THR A 128 6.53 -3.89 -13.84
N MET A 129 7.76 -3.48 -13.53
CA MET A 129 8.08 -2.07 -13.26
C MET A 129 7.80 -1.19 -14.48
N GLY A 130 8.31 -1.57 -15.65
CA GLY A 130 8.10 -0.86 -16.90
C GLY A 130 6.63 -0.72 -17.23
N GLY A 131 5.89 -1.83 -17.19
CA GLY A 131 4.46 -1.85 -17.48
C GLY A 131 3.63 -0.95 -16.57
N LEU A 132 3.90 -0.96 -15.26
CA LEU A 132 3.22 -0.10 -14.30
C LEU A 132 3.63 1.37 -14.42
N ILE A 133 4.89 1.66 -14.74
CA ILE A 133 5.39 3.05 -14.86
C ILE A 133 4.96 3.70 -16.18
N SER A 134 4.82 2.95 -17.28
CA SER A 134 4.53 3.52 -18.61
C SER A 134 3.32 4.46 -18.63
N PRO A 135 2.15 4.11 -18.04
CA PRO A 135 1.00 5.01 -18.05
C PRO A 135 1.16 6.23 -17.13
N LEU A 136 1.95 6.11 -16.05
CA LEU A 136 2.22 7.21 -15.13
C LEU A 136 2.95 8.36 -15.84
N VAL A 137 3.90 8.00 -16.71
CA VAL A 137 4.71 8.98 -17.46
C VAL A 137 3.86 9.76 -18.46
N LEU A 138 2.84 9.13 -19.05
CA LEU A 138 2.11 9.68 -20.18
C LEU A 138 0.80 10.41 -19.81
N ARG A 139 0.55 10.68 -18.52
CA ARG A 139 -0.60 11.46 -18.00
C ARG A 139 -1.94 11.10 -18.65
N VAL A 140 -2.47 9.94 -18.28
CA VAL A 140 -3.79 9.44 -18.73
C VAL A 140 -4.92 10.35 -18.24
N GLN A 141 -5.89 10.65 -19.13
CA GLN A 141 -7.06 11.49 -18.83
C GLN A 141 -8.36 10.89 -19.36
N GLY A 142 -9.49 11.26 -18.76
CA GLY A 142 -10.83 10.89 -19.22
C GLY A 142 -11.11 9.38 -19.16
N VAL A 143 -11.82 8.86 -20.16
CA VAL A 143 -12.24 7.44 -20.24
C VAL A 143 -11.05 6.47 -20.18
N MET A 144 -9.84 6.91 -20.56
CA MET A 144 -8.63 6.08 -20.50
C MET A 144 -8.22 5.69 -19.07
N ILE A 145 -8.69 6.42 -18.05
CA ILE A 145 -8.47 6.09 -16.64
C ILE A 145 -9.10 4.74 -16.27
N PHE A 146 -10.27 4.44 -16.82
CA PHE A 146 -10.93 3.16 -16.60
C PHE A 146 -10.06 1.99 -17.09
N TYR A 147 -9.57 2.06 -18.33
CA TYR A 147 -8.71 1.02 -18.90
C TYR A 147 -7.36 0.91 -18.16
N LEU A 148 -6.82 2.03 -17.69
CA LEU A 148 -5.60 2.06 -16.88
C LEU A 148 -5.75 1.24 -15.59
N PHE A 149 -6.81 1.48 -14.82
CA PHE A 149 -6.98 0.77 -13.55
C PHE A 149 -7.27 -0.72 -13.74
N TRP A 150 -7.98 -1.12 -14.80
CA TRP A 150 -8.15 -2.53 -15.17
C TRP A 150 -6.82 -3.19 -15.52
N TYR A 151 -6.00 -2.52 -16.34
CA TYR A 151 -4.66 -3.01 -16.68
C TYR A 151 -3.79 -3.18 -15.43
N VAL A 152 -3.73 -2.16 -14.57
CA VAL A 152 -2.97 -2.20 -13.30
C VAL A 152 -3.47 -3.34 -12.43
N LEU A 153 -4.79 -3.53 -12.30
CA LEU A 153 -5.37 -4.60 -11.51
C LEU A 153 -4.91 -5.98 -11.99
N ILE A 154 -5.01 -6.24 -13.29
CA ILE A 154 -4.63 -7.53 -13.88
C ILE A 154 -3.13 -7.79 -13.72
N LEU A 155 -2.30 -6.77 -13.93
CA LEU A 155 -0.85 -6.88 -13.76
C LEU A 155 -0.45 -7.15 -12.30
N ASN A 156 -1.16 -6.54 -11.34
CA ASN A 156 -0.96 -6.84 -9.92
C ASN A 156 -1.38 -8.29 -9.58
N ILE A 157 -2.51 -8.76 -10.09
CA ILE A 157 -2.98 -10.14 -9.88
C ILE A 157 -1.96 -11.14 -10.46
N SER A 158 -1.47 -10.93 -11.69
CA SER A 158 -0.49 -11.82 -12.30
C SER A 158 0.84 -11.80 -11.55
N SER A 159 1.31 -10.62 -11.15
CA SER A 159 2.53 -10.44 -10.35
C SER A 159 2.43 -11.17 -9.00
N LEU A 160 1.30 -11.04 -8.29
CA LEU A 160 1.04 -11.74 -7.03
C LEU A 160 0.94 -13.26 -7.21
N ALA A 161 0.24 -13.73 -8.24
CA ALA A 161 0.10 -15.15 -8.53
C ALA A 161 1.46 -15.79 -8.83
N ILE A 162 2.25 -15.20 -9.74
CA ILE A 162 3.59 -15.71 -10.10
C ILE A 162 4.54 -15.64 -8.91
N SER A 163 4.52 -14.54 -8.15
CA SER A 163 5.30 -14.38 -6.93
C SER A 163 5.02 -15.50 -5.92
N SER A 164 3.76 -15.93 -5.80
CA SER A 164 3.35 -17.01 -4.90
C SER A 164 3.75 -18.39 -5.42
N ILE A 165 3.59 -18.65 -6.72
CA ILE A 165 3.95 -19.94 -7.36
C ILE A 165 5.47 -20.17 -7.31
N LYS A 166 6.26 -19.15 -7.65
CA LYS A 166 7.74 -19.25 -7.74
C LYS A 166 8.47 -18.85 -6.45
N LYS A 167 7.75 -18.45 -5.40
CA LYS A 167 8.30 -17.90 -4.15
C LYS A 167 9.27 -16.73 -4.39
N TRP A 168 8.87 -15.77 -5.23
CA TRP A 168 9.64 -14.55 -5.53
C TRP A 168 9.01 -13.35 -4.82
N PRO A 169 9.26 -13.15 -3.51
CA PRO A 169 8.61 -12.12 -2.70
C PRO A 169 8.92 -10.69 -3.17
N GLU A 170 10.00 -10.48 -3.90
CA GLU A 170 10.42 -9.18 -4.43
C GLU A 170 9.49 -8.72 -5.55
N THR A 171 8.99 -9.64 -6.37
CA THR A 171 8.07 -9.33 -7.48
C THR A 171 6.78 -8.69 -6.99
N ARG A 172 6.16 -9.27 -5.95
CA ARG A 172 4.96 -8.70 -5.31
C ARG A 172 5.22 -7.40 -4.55
N ALA A 173 6.42 -7.23 -3.97
CA ALA A 173 6.77 -6.00 -3.27
C ALA A 173 6.95 -4.83 -4.26
N VAL A 174 7.61 -5.09 -5.39
CA VAL A 174 7.85 -4.09 -6.44
C VAL A 174 6.54 -3.67 -7.11
N SER A 175 5.67 -4.61 -7.49
CA SER A 175 4.36 -4.27 -8.04
C SER A 175 3.51 -3.48 -7.05
N PHE A 176 3.55 -3.82 -5.76
CA PHE A 176 2.83 -3.10 -4.72
C PHE A 176 3.28 -1.65 -4.60
N LEU A 177 4.60 -1.43 -4.48
CA LEU A 177 5.17 -0.10 -4.28
C LEU A 177 4.88 0.82 -5.48
N ILE A 178 5.08 0.33 -6.70
CA ILE A 178 4.83 1.13 -7.90
C ILE A 178 3.34 1.41 -8.04
N THR A 179 2.48 0.43 -7.78
CA THR A 179 1.04 0.66 -7.80
C THR A 179 0.64 1.69 -6.75
N GLY A 180 1.16 1.62 -5.53
CA GLY A 180 0.95 2.66 -4.51
C GLY A 180 1.34 4.05 -5.02
N LEU A 181 2.47 4.18 -5.73
CA LEU A 181 2.87 5.45 -6.37
C LEU A 181 1.90 5.91 -7.46
N ILE A 182 1.34 5.00 -8.26
CA ILE A 182 0.31 5.33 -9.26
C ILE A 182 -0.93 5.90 -8.58
N TYR A 183 -1.42 5.26 -7.51
CA TYR A 183 -2.57 5.76 -6.76
C TYR A 183 -2.27 7.11 -6.09
N ILE A 184 -1.09 7.29 -5.49
CA ILE A 184 -0.66 8.57 -4.94
C ILE A 184 -0.69 9.66 -6.02
N SER A 185 -0.09 9.40 -7.18
CA SER A 185 -0.10 10.34 -8.29
C SER A 185 -1.51 10.63 -8.77
N TYR A 186 -2.35 9.61 -8.92
CA TYR A 186 -3.73 9.77 -9.35
C TYR A 186 -4.50 10.71 -8.41
N TYR A 187 -4.47 10.50 -7.10
CA TYR A 187 -5.22 11.33 -6.16
C TYR A 187 -4.63 12.72 -5.91
N LEU A 188 -3.33 12.94 -6.17
CA LEU A 188 -2.72 14.25 -6.07
C LEU A 188 -3.02 15.14 -7.27
N TYR A 189 -3.07 14.55 -8.48
CA TYR A 189 -3.19 15.31 -9.73
C TYR A 189 -4.60 15.28 -10.34
N PHE A 190 -5.42 14.29 -9.99
CA PHE A 190 -6.77 14.14 -10.48
C PHE A 190 -7.75 14.52 -9.36
N ASP A 191 -8.63 15.49 -9.62
CA ASP A 191 -9.72 15.84 -8.71
C ASP A 191 -11.00 15.14 -9.18
N PRO A 192 -11.35 13.99 -8.59
CA PRO A 192 -12.50 13.23 -9.07
C PRO A 192 -13.78 13.97 -8.68
N GLN A 193 -14.60 14.36 -9.66
CA GLN A 193 -15.91 14.96 -9.40
C GLN A 193 -16.88 13.99 -8.72
N ALA A 194 -16.65 12.68 -8.87
CA ALA A 194 -17.44 11.61 -8.27
C ALA A 194 -16.57 10.72 -7.36
N TRP A 195 -17.08 10.36 -6.19
CA TRP A 195 -16.37 9.54 -5.20
C TRP A 195 -16.36 8.04 -5.55
N GLY A 196 -17.32 7.58 -6.36
CA GLY A 196 -17.59 6.16 -6.59
C GLY A 196 -16.47 5.40 -7.31
N GLU A 197 -16.06 5.87 -8.51
CA GLU A 197 -15.02 5.19 -9.30
C GLU A 197 -13.66 5.16 -8.59
N PRO A 198 -13.14 6.29 -8.03
CA PRO A 198 -11.88 6.26 -7.31
C PRO A 198 -11.91 5.32 -6.10
N PHE A 199 -13.01 5.34 -5.35
CA PHE A 199 -13.20 4.43 -4.22
C PHE A 199 -13.25 2.95 -4.66
N ALA A 200 -13.88 2.65 -5.80
CA ALA A 200 -13.90 1.31 -6.37
C ALA A 200 -12.51 0.82 -6.77
N TYR A 201 -11.70 1.65 -7.43
CA TYR A 201 -10.31 1.31 -7.78
C TYR A 201 -9.47 1.05 -6.53
N LEU A 202 -9.56 1.94 -5.54
CA LEU A 202 -8.87 1.79 -4.26
C LEU A 202 -9.26 0.50 -3.53
N SER A 203 -10.55 0.17 -3.55
CA SER A 203 -11.09 -1.07 -2.96
C SER A 203 -10.60 -2.31 -3.69
N ALA A 204 -10.51 -2.26 -5.02
CA ALA A 204 -9.98 -3.37 -5.83
C ALA A 204 -8.50 -3.62 -5.52
N PHE A 205 -7.69 -2.56 -5.43
CA PHE A 205 -6.29 -2.68 -5.02
C PHE A 205 -6.14 -3.26 -3.62
N PHE A 206 -6.93 -2.76 -2.66
CA PHE A 206 -6.94 -3.28 -1.31
C PHE A 206 -7.27 -4.77 -1.27
N ALA A 207 -8.36 -5.19 -1.93
CA ALA A 207 -8.82 -6.57 -1.96
C ALA A 207 -7.82 -7.51 -2.62
N VAL A 208 -7.26 -7.14 -3.78
CA VAL A 208 -6.28 -7.98 -4.51
C VAL A 208 -5.05 -8.23 -3.66
N TYR A 209 -4.50 -7.20 -3.02
CA TYR A 209 -3.32 -7.38 -2.17
C TYR A 209 -3.63 -8.10 -0.86
N LEU A 210 -4.79 -7.86 -0.24
CA LEU A 210 -5.18 -8.59 0.95
C LEU A 210 -5.29 -10.10 0.65
N VAL A 211 -6.08 -10.47 -0.36
CA VAL A 211 -6.28 -11.88 -0.75
C VAL A 211 -4.97 -12.50 -1.24
N GLY A 212 -4.23 -11.78 -2.09
CA GLY A 212 -2.97 -12.25 -2.63
C GLY A 212 -1.91 -12.50 -1.57
N LEU A 213 -1.76 -11.63 -0.57
CA LEU A 213 -0.77 -11.79 0.51
C LEU A 213 -1.16 -12.90 1.50
N ILE A 214 -2.45 -13.09 1.75
CA ILE A 214 -2.94 -14.24 2.53
C ILE A 214 -2.61 -15.55 1.80
N GLY A 215 -2.96 -15.63 0.50
CA GLY A 215 -2.65 -16.80 -0.33
C GLY A 215 -1.15 -17.08 -0.41
N ALA A 216 -0.34 -16.04 -0.56
CA ALA A 216 1.11 -16.16 -0.61
C ALA A 216 1.74 -16.55 0.73
N THR A 217 1.06 -16.34 1.86
CA THR A 217 1.54 -16.79 3.18
C THR A 217 1.45 -18.30 3.31
N ASN A 218 0.42 -18.92 2.73
CA ASN A 218 0.24 -20.37 2.76
C ASN A 218 1.31 -21.13 1.94
N TRP A 219 1.87 -20.50 0.91
CA TRP A 219 2.73 -21.14 -0.08
C TRP A 219 4.21 -20.80 0.11
N SER A 220 4.53 -20.00 1.13
CA SER A 220 5.83 -19.36 1.25
C SER A 220 6.51 -19.65 2.58
N ASP A 221 7.84 -19.52 2.60
CA ASP A 221 8.66 -19.83 3.77
C ASP A 221 8.50 -18.74 4.85
N SER A 222 8.75 -19.08 6.12
CA SER A 222 8.56 -18.21 7.30
C SER A 222 9.23 -16.83 7.18
N ARG A 223 10.35 -16.72 6.46
CA ARG A 223 11.04 -15.44 6.22
C ARG A 223 10.20 -14.42 5.45
N SER A 224 9.34 -14.89 4.56
CA SER A 224 8.50 -14.07 3.70
C SER A 224 7.19 -13.61 4.36
N GLU A 225 6.85 -14.23 5.49
CA GLU A 225 5.62 -13.97 6.24
C GLU A 225 5.63 -12.57 6.87
N GLY A 226 6.78 -12.13 7.37
CA GLY A 226 6.96 -10.77 7.87
C GLY A 226 6.77 -9.71 6.78
N LEU A 227 7.27 -9.97 5.56
CA LEU A 227 7.06 -9.10 4.42
C LEU A 227 5.57 -9.05 4.02
N ASN A 228 4.88 -10.20 4.02
CA ASN A 228 3.44 -10.25 3.72
C ASN A 228 2.62 -9.40 4.69
N LEU A 229 2.91 -9.54 5.99
CA LEU A 229 2.27 -8.74 7.02
C LEU A 229 2.57 -7.25 6.83
N TYR A 230 3.82 -6.89 6.58
CA TYR A 230 4.22 -5.50 6.38
C TYR A 230 3.50 -4.87 5.17
N LEU A 231 3.47 -5.57 4.04
CA LEU A 231 2.76 -5.12 2.84
C LEU A 231 1.25 -5.03 3.08
N ALA A 232 0.65 -5.97 3.82
CA ALA A 232 -0.77 -5.92 4.17
C ALA A 232 -1.11 -4.71 5.05
N VAL A 233 -0.27 -4.42 6.04
CA VAL A 233 -0.43 -3.24 6.91
C VAL A 233 -0.30 -1.95 6.11
N ILE A 234 0.69 -1.82 5.23
CA ILE A 234 0.81 -0.65 4.35
C ILE A 234 -0.40 -0.54 3.42
N ASN A 235 -0.88 -1.65 2.88
CA ASN A 235 -2.07 -1.68 2.02
C ASN A 235 -3.31 -1.17 2.77
N ALA A 236 -3.48 -1.58 4.03
CA ALA A 236 -4.55 -1.08 4.90
C ALA A 236 -4.42 0.42 5.19
N ILE A 237 -3.21 0.90 5.53
CA ILE A 237 -2.94 2.32 5.76
C ILE A 237 -3.27 3.13 4.50
N HIS A 238 -2.78 2.67 3.34
CA HIS A 238 -3.02 3.31 2.05
C HIS A 238 -4.53 3.36 1.72
N PHE A 239 -5.25 2.25 1.92
CA PHE A 239 -6.70 2.19 1.73
C PHE A 239 -7.45 3.15 2.65
N VAL A 240 -7.16 3.13 3.96
CA VAL A 240 -7.85 4.00 4.94
C VAL A 240 -7.54 5.47 4.66
N PHE A 241 -6.28 5.82 4.42
CA PHE A 241 -5.85 7.19 4.17
C PHE A 241 -6.59 7.80 2.97
N TRP A 242 -6.56 7.13 1.82
CA TRP A 242 -7.23 7.63 0.62
C TRP A 242 -8.76 7.56 0.74
N SER A 243 -9.31 6.55 1.41
CA SER A 243 -10.77 6.47 1.63
C SER A 243 -11.27 7.64 2.47
N ILE A 244 -10.54 8.05 3.51
CA ILE A 244 -10.89 9.23 4.32
C ILE A 244 -10.89 10.48 3.43
N LEU A 245 -9.87 10.67 2.59
CA LEU A 245 -9.80 11.84 1.70
C LEU A 245 -10.92 11.87 0.66
N ILE A 246 -11.26 10.73 0.06
CA ILE A 246 -12.33 10.63 -0.95
C ILE A 246 -13.70 10.86 -0.32
N LEU A 247 -13.98 10.16 0.79
CA LEU A 247 -15.29 10.21 1.43
C LEU A 247 -15.52 11.53 2.19
N SER A 248 -14.49 12.13 2.78
CA SER A 248 -14.62 13.44 3.43
C SER A 248 -14.99 14.56 2.46
N ARG A 249 -14.47 14.53 1.21
CA ARG A 249 -14.87 15.45 0.15
C ARG A 249 -16.33 15.26 -0.27
N ALA A 250 -16.85 14.03 -0.18
CA ALA A 250 -18.22 13.70 -0.49
C ALA A 250 -19.18 13.81 0.71
N GLU A 251 -18.72 14.34 1.85
CA GLU A 251 -19.46 14.42 3.12
C GLU A 251 -19.99 13.05 3.62
N LEU A 252 -19.34 11.96 3.19
CA LEU A 252 -19.74 10.60 3.53
C LEU A 252 -19.04 10.09 4.81
N PRO A 253 -19.72 9.22 5.58
CA PRO A 253 -19.13 8.52 6.72
C PRO A 253 -17.86 7.73 6.38
N TYR A 254 -16.71 8.14 6.91
CA TYR A 254 -15.44 7.41 6.74
C TYR A 254 -15.23 6.29 7.79
N ALA A 255 -16.23 6.00 8.63
CA ALA A 255 -16.19 4.84 9.52
C ALA A 255 -16.21 3.52 8.72
N LEU A 256 -16.92 3.48 7.58
CA LEU A 256 -17.08 2.26 6.78
C LEU A 256 -15.73 1.66 6.29
N PRO A 257 -14.79 2.41 5.70
CA PRO A 257 -13.48 1.91 5.35
C PRO A 257 -12.70 1.28 6.51
N LEU A 258 -12.77 1.86 7.71
CA LEU A 258 -12.10 1.29 8.89
C LEU A 258 -12.75 -0.03 9.30
N ILE A 259 -14.08 -0.12 9.32
CA ILE A 259 -14.78 -1.39 9.59
C ILE A 259 -14.36 -2.46 8.58
N ILE A 260 -14.31 -2.12 7.29
CA ILE A 260 -13.90 -3.04 6.22
C ILE A 260 -12.50 -3.59 6.52
N VAL A 261 -11.52 -2.72 6.78
CA VAL A 261 -10.16 -3.15 7.11
C VAL A 261 -10.12 -4.00 8.37
N GLY A 262 -10.83 -3.59 9.42
CA GLY A 262 -10.88 -4.30 10.69
C GLY A 262 -11.43 -5.72 10.57
N ILE A 263 -12.54 -5.87 9.84
CA ILE A 263 -13.13 -7.18 9.52
C ILE A 263 -12.17 -8.00 8.66
N SER A 264 -11.62 -7.41 7.59
CA SER A 264 -10.66 -8.06 6.69
C SER A 264 -9.44 -8.61 7.43
N PHE A 265 -8.85 -7.85 8.35
CA PHE A 265 -7.68 -8.28 9.12
C PHE A 265 -8.03 -9.36 10.14
N THR A 266 -9.19 -9.26 10.78
CA THR A 266 -9.68 -10.28 11.70
C THR A 266 -9.94 -11.61 10.96
N ALA A 267 -10.59 -11.53 9.79
CA ALA A 267 -10.85 -12.68 8.93
C ALA A 267 -9.54 -13.31 8.41
N ALA A 268 -8.59 -12.49 7.97
CA ALA A 268 -7.26 -12.93 7.54
C ALA A 268 -6.52 -13.68 8.66
N GLY A 269 -6.49 -13.11 9.86
CA GLY A 269 -5.87 -13.73 11.03
C GLY A 269 -6.49 -15.09 11.38
N PHE A 270 -7.82 -15.19 11.33
CA PHE A 270 -8.52 -16.45 11.57
C PHE A 270 -8.29 -17.48 10.46
N PHE A 271 -8.24 -17.05 9.20
CA PHE A 271 -7.98 -17.92 8.06
C PHE A 271 -6.56 -18.49 8.08
N ILE A 272 -5.55 -17.67 8.35
CA ILE A 272 -4.15 -18.10 8.49
C ILE A 272 -4.02 -19.02 9.71
N ARG A 273 -4.67 -18.70 10.83
CA ARG A 273 -4.69 -19.54 12.05
C ARG A 273 -5.21 -20.96 11.79
N ARG A 274 -6.24 -21.10 10.95
CA ARG A 274 -6.82 -22.41 10.60
C ARG A 274 -5.84 -23.32 9.84
N GLN A 275 -4.85 -22.74 9.18
CA GLN A 275 -3.90 -23.45 8.34
C GLN A 275 -2.53 -23.65 9.01
N ALA A 276 -2.20 -22.81 9.99
CA ALA A 276 -0.96 -22.90 10.72
C ALA A 276 -1.03 -23.95 11.85
N ALA A 277 -0.05 -24.87 11.89
CA ALA A 277 0.10 -25.86 12.95
C ALA A 277 0.47 -25.20 14.29
N GLU A 278 1.33 -24.19 14.25
CA GLU A 278 1.68 -23.32 15.37
C GLU A 278 1.06 -21.93 15.19
N LEU A 279 1.14 -21.08 16.21
CA LEU A 279 0.63 -19.71 16.16
C LEU A 279 1.73 -18.77 15.66
N PRO A 280 1.75 -18.40 14.38
CA PRO A 280 2.71 -17.42 13.93
C PRO A 280 2.39 -16.05 14.55
N VAL A 281 3.44 -15.26 14.75
CA VAL A 281 3.33 -13.88 15.27
C VAL A 281 2.44 -13.03 14.35
N SER A 282 2.44 -13.31 13.03
CA SER A 282 1.61 -12.64 12.03
C SER A 282 0.11 -12.73 12.36
N VAL A 283 -0.38 -13.90 12.76
CA VAL A 283 -1.80 -14.14 13.11
C VAL A 283 -2.20 -13.28 14.30
N VAL A 284 -1.35 -13.20 15.32
CA VAL A 284 -1.61 -12.37 16.50
C VAL A 284 -1.68 -10.90 16.09
N ILE A 285 -0.77 -10.44 15.25
CA ILE A 285 -0.77 -9.05 14.76
C ILE A 285 -2.00 -8.75 13.91
N TYR A 286 -2.39 -9.63 12.98
CA TYR A 286 -3.60 -9.47 12.17
C TYR A 286 -4.86 -9.34 13.04
N LEU A 287 -5.02 -10.19 14.05
CA LEU A 287 -6.18 -10.16 14.94
C LEU A 287 -6.17 -8.93 15.85
N LEU A 288 -5.03 -8.58 16.44
CA LEU A 288 -4.91 -7.39 17.27
C LEU A 288 -5.19 -6.12 16.47
N LEU A 289 -4.62 -6.00 15.27
CA LEU A 289 -4.85 -4.85 14.40
C LEU A 289 -6.30 -4.79 13.92
N GLY A 290 -6.88 -5.93 13.54
CA GLY A 290 -8.29 -6.03 13.15
C GLY A 290 -9.23 -5.52 14.24
N VAL A 291 -9.07 -6.04 15.46
CA VAL A 291 -9.83 -5.61 16.64
C VAL A 291 -9.62 -4.13 16.95
N MET A 292 -8.36 -3.66 16.94
CA MET A 292 -8.03 -2.27 17.22
C MET A 292 -8.68 -1.31 16.21
N ILE A 293 -8.67 -1.65 14.91
CA ILE A 293 -9.26 -0.81 13.87
C ILE A 293 -10.80 -0.78 14.00
N ILE A 294 -11.45 -1.90 14.33
CA ILE A 294 -12.90 -1.92 14.61
C ILE A 294 -13.22 -1.03 15.80
N ALA A 295 -12.39 -1.06 16.86
CA ALA A 295 -12.55 -0.19 18.02
C ALA A 295 -12.43 1.30 17.64
N ILE A 296 -11.41 1.67 16.86
CA ILE A 296 -11.21 3.05 16.37
C ILE A 296 -12.41 3.49 15.53
N SER A 297 -12.92 2.61 14.66
CA SER A 297 -14.08 2.92 13.82
C SER A 297 -15.34 3.19 14.62
N SER A 298 -15.54 2.42 15.69
CA SER A 298 -16.73 2.50 16.53
C SER A 298 -16.82 3.83 17.27
N HIS A 299 -15.68 4.40 17.64
CA HIS A 299 -15.60 5.75 18.21
C HIS A 299 -16.15 6.82 17.26
N ASN A 300 -15.85 6.72 15.97
CA ASN A 300 -16.35 7.65 14.95
C ASN A 300 -17.85 7.41 14.66
N LEU A 301 -18.30 6.16 14.75
CA LEU A 301 -19.70 5.78 14.53
C LEU A 301 -20.64 6.35 15.61
N GLY A 302 -20.12 6.53 16.84
CA GLY A 302 -20.83 7.20 17.93
C GLY A 302 -21.30 8.62 17.58
N ARG A 303 -20.62 9.33 16.67
CA ARG A 303 -20.98 10.69 16.25
C ARG A 303 -22.28 10.77 15.43
N PHE A 304 -22.78 9.64 14.91
CA PHE A 304 -24.06 9.60 14.19
C PHE A 304 -25.27 9.60 15.12
N PHE A 305 -25.09 9.31 16.41
CA PHE A 305 -26.17 9.35 17.38
C PHE A 305 -26.31 10.76 17.96
N THR A 306 -27.38 11.45 17.57
CA THR A 306 -27.68 12.84 17.96
C THR A 306 -28.12 13.00 19.41
N THR A 307 -28.28 11.90 20.14
CA THR A 307 -28.64 11.88 21.55
C THR A 307 -27.41 12.16 22.43
N PRO A 308 -27.48 13.19 23.31
CA PRO A 308 -26.38 13.51 24.22
C PRO A 308 -25.98 12.30 25.06
N GLY A 309 -24.68 11.98 25.11
CA GLY A 309 -24.12 10.89 25.91
C GLY A 309 -24.23 9.47 25.32
N MET A 310 -25.09 9.22 24.33
CA MET A 310 -25.26 7.88 23.73
C MET A 310 -23.99 7.38 23.02
N HIS A 311 -23.24 8.30 22.41
CA HIS A 311 -21.95 8.01 21.78
C HIS A 311 -20.92 7.42 22.74
N HIS A 312 -20.91 7.82 24.02
CA HIS A 312 -20.02 7.26 25.04
C HIS A 312 -20.42 5.82 25.39
N VAL A 313 -21.71 5.58 25.61
CA VAL A 313 -22.25 4.25 25.96
C VAL A 313 -21.96 3.24 24.85
N ILE A 314 -22.23 3.61 23.60
CA ILE A 314 -21.96 2.76 22.44
C ILE A 314 -20.46 2.45 22.33
N ASN A 315 -19.60 3.46 22.50
CA ASN A 315 -18.16 3.27 22.41
C ASN A 315 -17.65 2.32 23.51
N THR A 316 -18.02 2.52 24.77
CA THR A 316 -17.63 1.63 25.89
C THR A 316 -18.19 0.22 25.73
N SER A 317 -19.42 0.07 25.21
CA SER A 317 -20.02 -1.24 24.96
C SER A 317 -19.26 -2.02 23.89
N ILE A 318 -18.80 -1.35 22.83
CA ILE A 318 -18.03 -1.99 21.76
C ILE A 318 -16.59 -2.30 22.23
N TRP A 319 -15.96 -1.40 22.97
CA TRP A 319 -14.63 -1.64 23.57
C TRP A 319 -14.62 -2.85 24.50
N THR A 320 -15.59 -2.94 25.41
CA THR A 320 -15.72 -4.08 26.33
C THR A 320 -15.98 -5.40 25.60
N ALA A 321 -16.84 -5.40 24.56
CA ALA A 321 -17.08 -6.58 23.73
C ALA A 321 -15.82 -7.04 22.96
N LEU A 322 -15.04 -6.11 22.42
CA LEU A 322 -13.79 -6.41 21.71
C LEU A 322 -12.71 -6.96 22.65
N ILE A 323 -12.54 -6.37 23.84
CA ILE A 323 -11.59 -6.87 24.83
C ILE A 323 -12.00 -8.27 25.31
N MET A 324 -13.30 -8.51 25.51
CA MET A 324 -13.83 -9.83 25.87
C MET A 324 -13.54 -10.87 24.78
N LEU A 325 -13.71 -10.53 23.50
CA LEU A 325 -13.37 -11.41 22.38
C LEU A 325 -11.88 -11.76 22.34
N VAL A 326 -10.98 -10.77 22.50
CA VAL A 326 -9.54 -11.01 22.54
C VAL A 326 -9.14 -11.86 23.75
N PHE A 327 -9.77 -11.63 24.90
CA PHE A 327 -9.55 -12.44 26.10
C PHE A 327 -9.99 -13.89 25.90
N LEU A 328 -11.19 -14.13 25.36
CA LEU A 328 -11.71 -15.46 25.06
C LEU A 328 -10.82 -16.19 24.03
N PHE A 329 -10.36 -15.46 23.01
CA PHE A 329 -9.43 -15.98 22.01
C PHE A 329 -8.07 -16.37 22.61
N GLY A 330 -7.49 -15.48 23.43
CA GLY A 330 -6.24 -15.75 24.15
C GLY A 330 -6.35 -16.94 25.10
N HIS A 331 -7.48 -17.07 25.78
CA HIS A 331 -7.79 -18.19 26.67
C HIS A 331 -7.95 -19.51 25.90
N SER A 332 -8.69 -19.50 24.78
CA SER A 332 -8.88 -20.65 23.90
C SER A 332 -7.57 -21.20 23.35
N ILE A 333 -6.58 -20.32 23.15
CA ILE A 333 -5.28 -20.65 22.57
C ILE A 333 -4.21 -20.97 23.62
N ARG A 334 -4.55 -20.90 24.92
CA ARG A 334 -3.62 -21.09 26.06
C ARG A 334 -2.36 -20.20 25.99
N ASN A 335 -2.42 -19.08 25.28
CA ASN A 335 -1.29 -18.17 25.14
C ASN A 335 -1.38 -17.07 26.21
N ARG A 336 -0.51 -17.15 27.22
CA ARG A 336 -0.49 -16.22 28.35
C ARG A 336 -0.22 -14.77 27.91
N LEU A 337 0.57 -14.54 26.86
CA LEU A 337 0.87 -13.19 26.37
C LEU A 337 -0.38 -12.49 25.81
N VAL A 338 -1.22 -13.19 25.07
CA VAL A 338 -2.46 -12.62 24.52
C VAL A 338 -3.45 -12.27 25.63
N VAL A 339 -3.51 -13.09 26.68
CA VAL A 339 -4.32 -12.81 27.87
C VAL A 339 -3.80 -11.61 28.66
N TYR A 340 -2.47 -11.47 28.83
CA TYR A 340 -1.92 -10.30 29.50
C TYR A 340 -2.11 -9.01 28.67
N LEU A 341 -1.99 -9.09 27.35
CA LEU A 341 -2.26 -7.97 26.46
C LEU A 341 -3.73 -7.52 26.49
N SER A 342 -4.70 -8.44 26.64
CA SER A 342 -6.11 -8.07 26.79
C SER A 342 -6.40 -7.37 28.13
N PHE A 343 -5.76 -7.79 29.22
CA PHE A 343 -5.81 -7.06 30.49
C PHE A 343 -5.17 -5.67 30.41
N GLY A 344 -4.05 -5.54 29.68
CA GLY A 344 -3.42 -4.25 29.41
C GLY A 344 -4.35 -3.33 28.59
N ALA A 345 -4.98 -3.86 27.55
CA ALA A 345 -5.94 -3.11 26.72
C ALA A 345 -7.18 -2.66 27.52
N TRP A 346 -7.68 -3.49 28.45
CA TRP A 346 -8.74 -3.10 29.39
C TRP A 346 -8.37 -1.88 30.23
N SER A 347 -7.11 -1.77 30.65
CA SER A 347 -6.66 -0.65 31.48
C SER A 347 -6.58 0.69 30.74
N LEU A 348 -6.50 0.67 29.40
CA LEU A 348 -6.33 1.83 28.53
C LEU A 348 -7.66 2.39 27.98
N GLU A 349 -8.79 1.90 28.47
CA GLU A 349 -10.10 2.27 27.95
C GLU A 349 -10.36 3.80 28.08
N PRO A 350 -10.59 4.53 26.96
CA PRO A 350 -10.76 6.00 26.99
C PRO A 350 -11.92 6.47 27.87
N GLY A 351 -12.96 5.64 28.01
CA GLY A 351 -14.11 5.91 28.88
C GLY A 351 -13.74 6.03 30.36
N ARG A 352 -12.67 5.36 30.81
CA ARG A 352 -12.24 5.40 32.22
C ARG A 352 -11.54 6.70 32.59
N ILE A 353 -10.95 7.39 31.62
CA ILE A 353 -10.27 8.69 31.83
C ILE A 353 -11.29 9.83 31.88
N LEU A 354 -12.41 9.73 31.17
CA LEU A 354 -13.46 10.75 31.13
C LEU A 354 -14.58 10.56 32.17
N LEU A 355 -14.78 9.35 32.72
CA LEU A 355 -15.80 9.07 33.73
C LEU A 355 -15.35 9.29 35.19
N VAL A 356 -14.13 9.79 35.42
CA VAL A 356 -13.65 10.19 36.75
C VAL A 356 -13.35 11.71 36.83
N PRO A 357 -14.29 12.62 36.50
CA PRO A 357 -14.11 14.04 36.83
C PRO A 357 -14.26 14.29 38.34
N GLY A 358 -14.88 13.38 39.10
CA GLY A 358 -15.25 13.64 40.50
C GLY A 358 -14.20 13.32 41.58
N ARG A 359 -13.11 12.59 41.30
CA ARG A 359 -12.10 12.22 42.33
C ARG A 359 -10.85 13.10 42.34
N LEU A 360 -10.46 13.67 41.20
CA LEU A 360 -9.32 14.59 41.14
C LEU A 360 -9.66 15.96 41.74
N GLU A 361 -10.86 16.49 41.49
CA GLU A 361 -11.31 17.75 42.09
C GLU A 361 -11.53 17.63 43.61
N CYS A 362 -12.00 16.48 44.10
CA CYS A 362 -12.19 16.26 45.54
C CYS A 362 -10.86 16.06 46.29
N ALA A 363 -9.86 15.46 45.64
CA ALA A 363 -8.50 15.31 46.18
C ALA A 363 -7.73 16.64 46.18
N LEU A 364 -7.80 17.41 45.09
CA LEU A 364 -7.18 18.73 44.99
C LEU A 364 -7.89 19.76 45.88
N GLY A 365 -9.22 19.72 45.98
CA GLY A 365 -10.01 20.57 46.87
C GLY A 365 -9.73 20.29 48.35
N LYS A 366 -9.43 19.04 48.74
CA LYS A 366 -9.01 18.70 50.10
C LYS A 366 -7.57 19.14 50.41
N LEU A 367 -6.65 19.08 49.45
CA LEU A 367 -5.26 19.52 49.61
C LEU A 367 -5.11 21.05 49.68
N VAL A 368 -5.92 21.79 48.91
CA VAL A 368 -5.94 23.26 48.98
C VAL A 368 -6.56 23.74 50.31
N ARG A 369 -7.59 23.05 50.83
CA ARG A 369 -8.23 23.44 52.10
C ARG A 369 -7.38 23.13 53.33
N THR A 370 -6.51 22.13 53.30
CA THR A 370 -5.58 21.83 54.41
C THR A 370 -4.28 22.65 54.37
N GLY A 371 -3.88 23.19 53.21
CA GLY A 371 -2.72 24.08 53.09
C GLY A 371 -2.96 25.55 53.51
N VAL A 372 -4.22 26.01 53.49
CA VAL A 372 -4.56 27.42 53.78
C VAL A 372 -4.76 27.71 55.28
N TYR A 373 -5.03 26.70 56.11
CA TYR A 373 -5.23 26.89 57.55
C TYR A 373 -3.95 26.91 58.41
N SER A 374 -2.77 26.57 57.85
CA SER A 374 -1.51 26.57 58.63
C SER A 374 -0.65 27.84 58.49
N LEU A 375 -1.03 28.79 57.62
CA LEU A 375 -0.25 30.01 57.37
C LEU A 375 -0.75 31.26 58.12
N HIS A 376 -1.83 31.17 58.91
CA HIS A 376 -2.37 32.31 59.67
C HIS A 376 -2.18 32.24 61.19
N GLN A 377 -1.25 31.41 61.69
CA GLN A 377 -0.79 31.40 63.09
C GLN A 377 0.68 31.80 63.20
N SER A 378 0.98 33.07 62.94
CA SER A 378 2.24 33.70 63.39
C SER A 378 2.20 35.20 63.09
N ARG A 379 1.71 35.98 64.06
CA ARG A 379 2.22 37.31 64.51
C ARG A 379 1.11 38.15 65.15
N SER A 380 1.16 38.24 66.46
CA SER A 380 0.79 39.42 67.27
C SER A 380 2.03 39.73 68.16
N PRO A 381 2.21 40.90 68.80
CA PRO A 381 1.16 41.83 69.24
C PRO A 381 1.48 43.34 69.11
N GLY A 382 0.44 44.17 69.36
CA GLY A 382 0.61 45.48 70.00
C GLY A 382 0.24 46.72 69.17
N MET A 383 -0.97 47.23 69.34
CA MET A 383 -1.27 48.51 70.02
C MET A 383 -2.65 49.05 69.61
N ALA A 384 -3.43 49.35 70.63
CA ALA A 384 -4.68 50.08 70.57
C ALA A 384 -4.43 51.59 70.41
N ARG A 385 -5.30 52.29 69.66
CA ARG A 385 -6.02 53.50 70.10
C ARG A 385 -6.87 54.16 68.98
N THR A 386 -8.17 54.23 69.27
CA THR A 386 -9.09 55.39 69.18
C THR A 386 -9.18 56.25 67.90
N GLY A 387 -10.43 56.41 67.41
CA GLY A 387 -11.06 57.73 67.38
C GLY A 387 -11.59 58.24 66.04
N LEU A 388 -12.93 58.37 66.00
CA LEU A 388 -13.79 59.19 65.11
C LEU A 388 -13.99 58.77 63.66
#